data_AF-A0AAP3FWB0-F1
#
_entry.id   AF-A0AAP3FWB0-F1
#
_cell.length_a   1.000
_cell.length_b   1.000
_cell.length_c   1.000
_cell.angle_alpha   90.00
_cell.angle_beta   90.00
_cell.angle_gamma   90.00
#
_symmetry.space_group_name_H-M   'P 1'
#
loop_
_entity.id
_entity.type
_entity.pdbx_description
1 polymer ?
#
loop_
_entity_poly.entity_id
_entity_poly.type
_entity_poly.pdbx_seq_one_letter_code
_entity_poly.pdbx_strand_id
1 'polypeptide(L)' 'MISHFSWKPLFQKEKLPGWTISFYYKGTHYEGIYHKNGEIEWGGLYPAHADEPALKNEVHELMLFHIYD' A
#
# COMPACT_ATOMS: atom_id res chain seq x y z
N MET A 1 -10.25 -6.61 -4.93
CA MET A 1 -10.30 -7.49 -3.74
C MET A 1 -8.90 -7.93 -3.40
N ILE A 2 -8.27 -7.09 -2.59
CA ILE A 2 -6.99 -7.35 -1.96
C ILE A 2 -7.19 -8.31 -0.79
N SER A 3 -6.33 -9.31 -0.68
CA SER A 3 -6.35 -10.30 0.42
C SER A 3 -5.04 -10.24 1.21
N HIS A 4 -5.10 -10.57 2.50
CA HIS A 4 -3.93 -10.60 3.39
C HIS A 4 -3.16 -9.27 3.40
N PHE A 5 -3.89 -8.14 3.48
CA PHE A 5 -3.26 -6.82 3.58
C PHE A 5 -2.49 -6.69 4.90
N SER A 6 -1.19 -6.49 4.79
CA SER A 6 -0.30 -6.16 5.90
C SER A 6 0.33 -4.80 5.63
N TRP A 7 0.43 -3.99 6.67
CA TRP A 7 1.10 -2.70 6.62
C TRP A 7 2.08 -2.61 7.79
N LYS A 8 3.25 -2.03 7.53
CA LYS A 8 4.31 -1.84 8.52
C LYS A 8 4.85 -0.42 8.43
N PRO A 9 4.91 0.34 9.53
CA PRO A 9 5.56 1.64 9.52
C PRO A 9 7.04 1.46 9.21
N LEU A 10 7.52 2.15 8.17
CA LEU A 10 8.86 1.92 7.63
C LEU A 10 9.94 2.49 8.55
N PHE A 11 9.65 3.54 9.34
CA PHE A 11 10.56 4.10 10.34
C PHE A 11 9.84 4.67 11.57
N GLN A 12 10.39 4.39 12.76
CA GLN A 12 10.01 5.02 14.02
C GLN A 12 10.67 6.39 14.25
N LYS A 13 11.56 6.85 13.35
CA LYS A 13 12.38 8.06 13.52
C LYS A 13 12.15 9.08 12.39
N GLU A 14 11.14 9.91 12.61
CA GLU A 14 11.07 11.36 12.36
C GLU A 14 11.28 12.00 10.97
N LYS A 15 11.69 11.32 9.88
CA LYS A 15 11.91 12.06 8.60
C LYS A 15 11.33 11.51 7.30
N LEU A 16 10.78 10.29 7.25
CA LEU A 16 10.13 9.78 6.04
C LEU A 16 8.77 9.13 6.36
N PRO A 17 7.63 9.74 5.96
CA PRO A 17 6.29 9.20 6.20
C PRO A 17 5.94 8.13 5.15
N GLY A 18 6.57 6.96 5.27
CA GLY A 18 6.30 5.79 4.45
C GLY A 18 5.82 4.60 5.28
N TRP A 19 4.85 3.86 4.76
CA TRP A 19 4.41 2.56 5.27
C TRP A 19 4.68 1.51 4.21
N THR A 20 5.41 0.45 4.57
CA THR A 20 5.50 -0.72 3.69
C THR A 20 4.16 -1.43 3.73
N ILE A 21 3.54 -1.60 2.57
CA ILE A 21 2.34 -2.41 2.40
C ILE A 21 2.71 -3.69 1.65
N SER A 22 2.11 -4.79 2.04
CA SER A 22 2.24 -6.08 1.36
C SER A 22 0.89 -6.78 1.34
N PHE A 23 0.49 -7.28 0.18
CA PHE A 23 -0.82 -7.88 -0.01
C PHE A 23 -0.84 -8.84 -1.21
N TYR A 24 -1.90 -9.65 -1.28
CA TYR A 24 -2.14 -10.53 -2.42
C TYR A 24 -3.28 -10.00 -3.29
N TYR A 25 -3.03 -9.92 -4.59
CA TYR A 25 -4.03 -9.55 -5.59
C TYR A 25 -3.98 -10.54 -6.75
N LYS A 26 -5.13 -11.15 -7.08
CA LYS A 26 -5.25 -12.17 -8.14
C LYS A 26 -4.25 -13.34 -8.03
N GLY A 27 -3.83 -13.69 -6.81
CA GLY A 27 -2.84 -14.75 -6.57
C GLY A 27 -1.38 -14.30 -6.70
N THR A 28 -1.14 -13.02 -7.00
CA THR A 28 0.19 -12.42 -7.06
C THR A 28 0.44 -11.62 -5.79
N HIS A 29 1.62 -11.80 -5.20
CA HIS A 29 2.08 -10.99 -4.09
C HIS A 29 2.54 -9.63 -4.60
N TYR A 30 1.98 -8.57 -4.04
CA TYR A 30 2.36 -7.20 -4.30
C TYR A 30 2.91 -6.58 -3.02
N GLU A 31 3.98 -5.82 -3.19
CA GLU A 31 4.65 -5.11 -2.12
C GLU A 31 5.08 -3.74 -2.60
N GLY A 32 4.94 -2.75 -1.72
CA GLY A 32 5.23 -1.37 -2.04
C GLY A 32 5.31 -0.50 -0.80
N ILE A 33 5.67 0.77 -1.01
CA ILE A 33 5.74 1.78 0.02
C ILE A 33 4.60 2.77 -0.24
N TYR A 34 3.62 2.76 0.66
CA TYR A 34 2.55 3.75 0.71
C TYR A 34 3.05 5.00 1.41
N HIS A 35 2.92 6.15 0.76
CA HIS A 35 3.26 7.46 1.30
C HIS A 35 2.02 8.16 1.84
N LYS A 36 2.21 9.00 2.86
CA LYS A 36 1.14 9.88 3.40
C LYS A 36 0.43 10.71 2.33
N ASN A 37 1.13 11.05 1.26
CA ASN A 37 0.58 11.83 0.14
C ASN A 37 -0.40 11.03 -0.75
N GLY A 38 -0.60 9.73 -0.49
CA GLY A 38 -1.43 8.84 -1.31
C GLY A 38 -0.67 8.22 -2.49
N GLU A 39 0.64 8.45 -2.58
CA GLU A 39 1.49 7.79 -3.57
C GLU A 39 1.91 6.39 -3.10
N ILE A 40 2.03 5.47 -4.04
CA ILE A 40 2.51 4.11 -3.78
C ILE A 40 3.73 3.89 -4.66
N GLU A 41 4.87 3.69 -4.04
CA GLU A 41 6.07 3.21 -4.72
C GLU A 41 6.05 1.69 -4.74
N TRP A 42 5.84 1.10 -5.93
CA TRP A 42 5.89 -0.34 -6.11
C TRP A 42 7.34 -0.80 -6.14
N GLY A 43 7.71 -1.80 -5.33
CA GLY A 43 9.10 -2.20 -5.16
C GLY A 43 9.68 -2.96 -6.35
N GLY A 44 8.96 -3.95 -6.85
CA GLY A 44 9.42 -4.81 -7.96
C GLY A 44 8.32 -5.30 -8.89
N LEU A 45 7.07 -5.35 -8.41
CA LEU A 45 5.92 -5.76 -9.19
C LEU A 45 4.97 -4.59 -9.34
N TYR A 46 5.04 -3.95 -10.51
CA TYR A 46 4.09 -2.91 -10.88
C TYR A 46 2.77 -3.57 -11.30
N PRO A 47 1.64 -3.16 -10.72
CA PRO A 47 0.36 -3.56 -11.25
C PRO A 47 0.16 -3.00 -12.66
N ALA A 48 -0.73 -3.61 -13.43
CA ALA A 48 -1.11 -3.06 -14.72
C ALA A 48 -1.68 -1.66 -14.54
N HIS A 49 -1.45 -0.75 -15.49
CA HIS A 49 -1.92 0.63 -15.42
C HIS A 49 -3.45 0.75 -15.24
N ALA A 50 -4.20 -0.27 -15.66
CA ALA A 50 -5.64 -0.38 -15.42
C ALA A 50 -6.00 -0.72 -13.96
N ASP A 51 -5.18 -1.52 -13.28
CA ASP A 51 -5.40 -1.94 -11.88
C ASP A 51 -4.72 -1.00 -10.88
N GLU A 52 -3.68 -0.27 -11.29
CA GLU A 52 -2.94 0.70 -10.44
C GLU A 52 -3.87 1.66 -9.68
N PRO A 53 -4.80 2.41 -10.31
CA PRO A 53 -5.68 3.32 -9.58
C PRO A 53 -6.65 2.59 -8.65
N ALA A 54 -7.11 1.39 -9.01
CA ALA A 54 -8.00 0.58 -8.17
C ALA A 54 -7.27 0.10 -6.90
N LEU A 55 -6.04 -0.40 -7.05
CA LEU A 55 -5.20 -0.82 -5.93
C LEU A 55 -4.82 0.37 -5.05
N LYS A 56 -4.48 1.52 -5.65
CA LYS A 56 -4.21 2.76 -4.90
C LYS A 56 -5.40 3.16 -4.04
N ASN A 57 -6.61 3.14 -4.59
CA ASN A 57 -7.83 3.45 -3.84
C ASN A 57 -8.10 2.41 -2.74
N GLU A 58 -8.07 1.11 -3.04
CA GLU A 58 -8.33 0.08 -2.02
C GLU A 58 -7.33 0.20 -0.84
N VAL A 59 -6.05 0.41 -1.13
CA VAL A 59 -5.02 0.62 -0.10
C VAL A 59 -5.26 1.92 0.67
N HIS A 60 -5.59 3.02 -0.01
CA HIS A 60 -5.88 4.32 0.61
C HIS A 60 -7.04 4.20 1.59
N GLU A 61 -8.13 3.55 1.18
CA GLU A 61 -9.29 3.29 2.03
C GLU A 61 -8.91 2.42 3.23
N LEU A 62 -8.18 1.31 3.03
CA LEU A 62 -7.73 0.43 4.13
C LEU A 62 -6.86 1.17 5.17
N MET A 63 -5.98 2.05 4.70
CA MET A 63 -5.13 2.89 5.56
C MET A 63 -5.96 3.92 6.31
N LEU A 64 -6.93 4.59 5.66
CA LEU A 64 -7.86 5.50 6.33
C LEU A 64 -8.65 4.77 7.43
N PHE A 65 -9.16 3.57 7.14
CA PHE A 65 -9.86 2.73 8.11
C PHE A 65 -8.99 2.35 9.31
N HIS A 66 -7.67 2.19 9.15
CA HIS A 66 -6.75 1.84 10.24
C HIS A 66 -6.19 3.04 11.02
N ILE A 67 -6.12 4.23 10.42
CA ILE A 67 -5.48 5.43 11.01
C ILE A 67 -6.50 6.29 11.78
N TYR A 68 -7.80 6.19 11.46
CA TYR A 68 -8.86 7.01 12.06
C TYR A 68 -9.70 6.29 13.15
N ASP A 69 -9.25 5.15 13.67
CA ASP A 69 -9.84 4.51 14.88
C ASP A 69 -9.08 4.89 16.16
#